data_AF-A0A8S3T8U7-F1
#
_entry.id   AF-A0A8S3T8U7-F1
#
_cell.length_a   1.000
_cell.length_b   1.000
_cell.length_c   1.000
_cell.angle_alpha   90.00
_cell.angle_beta   90.00
_cell.angle_gamma   90.00
#
_symmetry.space_group_name_H-M   'P 1'
#
loop_
_entity.id
_entity.type
_entity.pdbx_description
1 polymer ?
#
loop_
_entity_poly.entity_id
_entity_poly.type
_entity_poly.pdbx_seq_one_letter_code
_entity_poly.pdbx_strand_id
1 'polypeptide(L)'
;MAKQNPVGDVWAQNALHRAVTVGQNVYLRAASRKVNWPEYKPRGHRPIEESDSYTSIDDAFSTIVQFMSHTSRQCKKYYDTNKTNRDHCDSQHCRRFHNPGYSEIQNSSPLQRTEDVHVVVQPGTYSVTAGCWGQGQQRKHVVHVDKGQSVDLDFCL
;
A
#
# COMPACT_ATOMS: atom_id res chain seq x y z
N MET A 1 21.39 -52.29 14.96
CA MET A 1 21.10 -51.63 16.25
C MET A 1 21.42 -50.15 16.11
N ALA A 2 20.39 -49.30 16.01
CA ALA A 2 20.55 -47.86 15.79
C ALA A 2 21.09 -47.19 17.06
N LYS A 3 22.19 -46.43 16.93
CA LYS A 3 22.77 -45.66 18.03
C LYS A 3 21.82 -44.49 18.34
N GLN A 4 21.16 -44.54 19.49
CA GLN A 4 20.44 -43.39 20.05
C GLN A 4 21.46 -42.29 20.35
N ASN A 5 21.18 -41.08 19.89
CA ASN A 5 22.10 -39.95 19.95
C ASN A 5 21.67 -39.05 21.12
N PRO A 6 22.26 -39.19 22.32
CA PRO A 6 21.72 -38.66 23.58
C PRO A 6 21.64 -37.13 23.64
N VAL A 7 22.37 -36.44 22.76
CA VAL A 7 22.38 -34.97 22.65
C VAL A 7 21.08 -34.45 22.01
N GLY A 8 20.48 -35.21 21.10
CA GLY A 8 19.23 -34.82 20.42
C GLY A 8 18.02 -34.82 21.35
N ASP A 9 17.95 -35.81 22.25
CA ASP A 9 16.84 -35.94 23.20
C ASP A 9 16.87 -34.85 24.27
N VAL A 10 18.06 -34.47 24.75
CA VAL A 10 18.23 -33.38 25.72
C VAL A 10 17.89 -32.03 25.09
N TRP A 11 18.25 -31.80 23.83
CA TRP A 11 17.88 -30.59 23.11
C TRP A 11 16.36 -30.49 22.93
N ALA A 12 15.71 -31.58 22.51
CA ALA A 12 14.27 -31.63 22.30
C ALA A 12 13.52 -31.36 23.62
N GLN A 13 13.97 -31.96 24.72
CA GLN A 13 13.40 -31.74 26.04
C GLN A 13 13.53 -30.28 26.49
N ASN A 14 14.70 -29.68 26.29
CA ASN A 14 14.94 -28.26 26.63
C ASN A 14 14.15 -27.28 25.75
N ALA A 15 13.94 -27.63 24.47
CA ALA A 15 13.10 -26.84 23.57
C ALA A 15 11.63 -26.89 24.01
N LEU A 16 11.12 -28.09 24.32
CA LEU A 16 9.76 -28.29 24.82
C LEU A 16 9.52 -27.55 26.14
N HIS A 17 10.44 -27.66 27.10
CA HIS A 17 10.32 -26.98 28.38
C HIS A 17 10.26 -25.44 28.23
N ARG A 18 11.08 -24.89 27.33
CA ARG A 18 11.05 -23.45 27.00
C ARG A 18 9.74 -23.05 26.34
N ALA A 19 9.25 -23.85 25.39
CA ALA A 19 7.98 -23.58 24.70
C ALA A 19 6.79 -23.56 25.68
N VAL A 20 6.74 -24.52 26.61
CA VAL A 20 5.71 -24.56 27.67
C VAL A 20 5.78 -23.33 28.56
N THR A 21 6.98 -22.95 29.01
CA THR A 21 7.16 -21.79 29.89
C THR A 21 6.74 -20.49 29.20
N VAL A 22 7.15 -20.29 27.94
CA VAL A 22 6.79 -19.08 27.18
C VAL A 22 5.28 -19.06 26.88
N GLY A 23 4.71 -20.20 26.46
CA GLY A 23 3.28 -20.33 26.19
C GLY A 23 2.43 -20.01 27.41
N GLN A 24 2.83 -20.50 28.59
CA GLN A 24 2.14 -20.23 29.84
C GLN A 24 2.22 -18.76 30.26
N ASN A 25 3.39 -18.11 30.09
CA ASN A 25 3.54 -16.69 30.36
C ASN A 25 2.69 -15.81 29.41
N VAL A 26 2.64 -16.16 28.12
CA VAL A 26 1.80 -15.46 27.14
C VAL A 26 0.33 -15.63 27.48
N TYR A 27 -0.11 -16.85 27.81
CA TYR A 27 -1.48 -17.12 28.24
C TYR A 27 -1.87 -16.30 29.47
N LEU A 28 -1.05 -16.30 30.53
CA LEU A 28 -1.32 -15.53 31.74
C LEU A 28 -1.32 -14.01 31.48
N ARG A 29 -0.44 -13.52 30.61
CA ARG A 29 -0.42 -12.11 30.19
C ARG A 29 -1.64 -11.73 29.34
N ALA A 30 -2.12 -12.62 28.47
CA ALA A 30 -3.33 -12.39 27.70
C ALA A 30 -4.59 -12.48 28.58
N ALA A 31 -4.66 -13.46 29.47
CA ALA A 31 -5.76 -13.66 30.41
C ALA A 31 -5.90 -12.49 31.41
N SER A 32 -4.78 -11.92 31.86
CA SER A 32 -4.77 -10.74 32.75
C SER A 32 -5.15 -9.45 32.02
N ARG A 33 -4.95 -9.39 30.69
CA ARG A 33 -5.52 -8.35 29.84
C ARG A 33 -6.98 -8.69 29.55
N LYS A 34 -7.87 -8.47 30.51
CA LYS A 34 -9.29 -8.33 30.21
C LYS A 34 -9.45 -7.15 29.26
N VAL A 35 -9.53 -7.43 27.97
CA VAL A 35 -9.91 -6.44 26.96
C VAL A 35 -11.40 -6.17 27.19
N ASN A 36 -11.69 -5.17 28.01
CA ASN A 36 -13.01 -4.58 28.05
C ASN A 36 -13.18 -3.79 26.75
N TRP A 37 -13.78 -4.45 25.77
CA TRP A 37 -14.32 -3.74 24.63
C TRP A 37 -15.35 -2.75 25.18
N PRO A 38 -15.30 -1.46 24.78
CA PRO A 38 -16.35 -0.54 25.15
C PRO A 38 -17.68 -1.13 24.69
N GLU A 39 -18.58 -1.34 25.64
CA GLU A 39 -19.92 -1.82 25.34
C GLU A 39 -20.53 -0.87 24.31
N TYR A 40 -20.93 -1.41 23.15
CA TYR A 40 -21.56 -0.62 22.10
C TYR A 40 -22.87 -0.09 22.66
N LYS A 41 -22.84 1.14 23.15
CA LYS A 41 -24.06 1.89 23.43
C LYS A 41 -24.50 2.43 22.08
N PRO A 42 -25.60 1.95 21.48
CA PRO A 42 -26.24 2.69 20.41
C PRO A 42 -26.72 4.00 21.04
N ARG A 43 -25.86 5.01 21.04
CA ARG A 43 -26.31 6.38 21.26
C ARG A 43 -27.24 6.63 20.09
N GLY A 44 -28.52 6.85 20.43
CA GLY A 44 -29.56 7.18 19.46
C GLY A 44 -28.97 8.10 18.41
N HIS A 45 -29.09 7.64 17.16
CA HIS A 45 -28.55 8.25 15.97
C HIS A 45 -28.93 9.74 15.96
N ARG A 46 -28.07 10.60 16.51
CA ARG A 46 -27.86 11.88 15.86
C ARG A 46 -27.14 11.48 14.58
N PRO A 47 -27.62 11.86 13.40
CA PRO A 47 -26.77 11.81 12.23
C PRO A 47 -25.49 12.51 12.67
N ILE A 48 -24.43 11.73 12.84
CA ILE A 48 -23.10 12.24 12.59
C ILE A 48 -23.31 12.69 11.13
N GLU A 49 -23.38 14.00 10.90
CA GLU A 49 -22.90 14.49 9.62
C GLU A 49 -21.44 14.04 9.60
N GLU A 50 -21.20 12.77 9.28
CA GLU A 50 -19.98 12.34 8.64
C GLU A 50 -20.00 13.26 7.45
N SER A 51 -19.16 14.29 7.50
CA SER A 51 -19.06 15.19 6.37
C SER A 51 -18.82 14.28 5.18
N ASP A 52 -19.82 14.18 4.30
CA ASP A 52 -19.77 13.46 3.03
C ASP A 52 -18.67 14.03 2.10
N SER A 53 -17.84 14.95 2.60
CA SER A 53 -16.46 15.07 2.18
C SER A 53 -15.70 13.80 2.59
N TYR A 54 -15.98 12.70 1.89
CA TYR A 54 -14.98 11.67 1.68
C TYR A 54 -13.68 12.40 1.33
N THR A 55 -12.62 12.22 2.14
CA THR A 55 -11.28 12.62 1.73
C THR A 55 -11.09 12.04 0.34
N SER A 56 -10.85 12.89 -0.66
CA SER A 56 -10.77 12.42 -2.03
C SER A 56 -9.77 11.26 -2.08
N ILE A 57 -9.93 10.33 -3.03
CA ILE A 57 -8.90 9.33 -3.25
C ILE A 57 -7.52 10.01 -3.44
N ASP A 58 -7.51 11.23 -3.99
CA ASP A 58 -6.35 12.10 -4.09
C ASP A 58 -5.77 12.54 -2.73
N ASP A 59 -6.60 12.77 -1.71
CA ASP A 59 -6.14 13.12 -0.36
C ASP A 59 -5.46 11.92 0.31
N ALA A 60 -5.99 10.72 0.08
CA ALA A 60 -5.37 9.48 0.55
C ALA A 60 -4.01 9.26 -0.11
N PHE A 61 -3.92 9.42 -1.44
CA PHE A 61 -2.64 9.34 -2.15
C PHE A 61 -1.68 10.46 -1.72
N SER A 62 -2.17 11.68 -1.53
CA SER A 62 -1.36 12.81 -1.06
C SER A 62 -0.76 12.52 0.32
N THR A 63 -1.54 11.90 1.21
CA THR A 63 -1.06 11.49 2.54
C THR A 63 0.05 10.45 2.44
N ILE A 64 -0.10 9.45 1.55
CA ILE A 64 0.94 8.43 1.32
C ILE A 64 2.21 9.06 0.74
N VAL A 65 2.07 9.93 -0.28
CA VAL A 65 3.21 10.63 -0.89
C VAL A 65 3.92 11.52 0.12
N GLN A 66 3.16 12.23 0.97
CA GLN A 66 3.71 13.04 2.04
C GLN A 66 4.47 12.20 3.06
N PHE A 67 3.92 11.05 3.46
CA PHE A 67 4.59 10.12 4.36
C PHE A 67 5.87 9.53 3.75
N MET A 68 5.83 9.12 2.48
CA MET A 68 7.01 8.64 1.74
C MET A 68 8.10 9.71 1.64
N SER A 69 7.71 10.96 1.35
CA SER A 69 8.64 12.08 1.28
C SER A 69 9.26 12.38 2.64
N HIS A 70 8.43 12.38 3.68
CA HIS A 70 8.89 12.60 5.06
C HIS A 70 9.87 11.51 5.50
N THR A 71 9.51 10.24 5.35
CA THR A 71 10.37 9.10 5.71
C THR A 71 11.68 9.09 4.93
N SER A 72 11.66 9.39 3.62
CA SER A 72 12.87 9.51 2.80
C SER A 72 13.80 10.62 3.29
N ARG A 73 13.24 11.77 3.69
CA ARG A 73 14.03 12.88 4.27
C ARG A 73 14.62 12.51 5.63
N GLN A 74 13.85 11.84 6.49
CA GLN A 74 14.36 11.39 7.79
C GLN A 74 15.47 10.35 7.62
N CYS A 75 15.32 9.44 6.67
CA CYS A 75 16.34 8.46 6.29
C CYS A 75 17.65 9.15 5.89
N LYS A 76 17.58 10.12 4.97
CA LYS A 76 18.74 10.91 4.56
C LYS A 76 19.38 11.63 5.75
N LYS A 77 18.58 12.30 6.58
CA LYS A 77 19.07 13.01 7.77
C LYS A 77 19.81 12.07 8.73
N TYR A 78 19.23 10.90 9.01
CA TYR A 78 19.85 9.90 9.87
C TYR A 78 21.24 9.51 9.36
N TYR A 79 21.35 9.11 8.10
CA TYR A 79 22.64 8.69 7.54
C TYR A 79 23.63 9.85 7.35
N ASP A 80 23.16 11.07 7.10
CA ASP A 80 24.02 12.26 7.05
C ASP A 80 24.61 12.61 8.42
N THR A 81 23.85 12.40 9.49
CA THR A 81 24.33 12.61 10.87
C THR A 81 25.19 11.47 11.39
N ASN A 82 24.91 10.23 10.98
CA ASN A 82 25.60 9.02 11.48
C ASN A 82 26.70 8.55 10.51
N LYS A 83 27.58 9.45 10.05
CA LYS A 83 28.65 9.12 9.08
C LYS A 83 29.77 8.24 9.65
N THR A 84 29.95 8.24 10.97
CA THR A 84 31.07 7.57 11.65
C THR A 84 30.78 6.13 12.07
N ASN A 85 29.51 5.71 12.09
CA ASN A 85 29.08 4.38 12.51
C ASN A 85 28.18 3.75 11.45
N ARG A 86 28.68 3.68 10.21
CA ARG A 86 27.99 3.05 9.09
C ARG A 86 28.47 1.61 8.93
N ASP A 87 27.54 0.67 8.84
CA ASP A 87 27.86 -0.71 8.47
C ASP A 87 27.83 -0.90 6.93
N HIS A 88 28.06 -2.14 6.48
CA HIS A 88 27.98 -2.51 5.07
C HIS A 88 26.56 -2.39 4.49
N CYS A 89 25.54 -2.76 5.25
CA CYS A 89 24.12 -2.62 4.91
C CYS A 89 23.73 -1.15 4.73
N ASP A 90 24.19 -0.25 5.61
CA ASP A 90 23.94 1.20 5.52
C ASP A 90 24.53 1.79 4.23
N SER A 91 25.72 1.31 3.86
CA SER A 91 26.41 1.72 2.64
C SER A 91 25.65 1.24 1.40
N GLN A 92 25.15 0.01 1.40
CA GLN A 92 24.33 -0.54 0.32
C GLN A 92 22.97 0.18 0.20
N HIS A 93 22.33 0.46 1.34
CA HIS A 93 21.09 1.23 1.42
C HIS A 93 21.27 2.61 0.76
N CYS A 94 22.29 3.38 1.18
CA CYS A 94 22.56 4.71 0.64
C CYS A 94 22.81 4.68 -0.87
N ARG A 95 23.55 3.67 -1.37
CA ARG A 95 23.80 3.49 -2.81
C ARG A 95 22.54 3.15 -3.61
N ARG A 96 21.56 2.49 -3.00
CA ARG A 96 20.33 2.08 -3.70
C ARG A 96 19.28 3.18 -3.71
N PHE A 97 19.09 3.87 -2.59
CA PHE A 97 17.95 4.78 -2.40
C PHE A 97 18.32 6.27 -2.36
N HIS A 98 19.61 6.60 -2.18
CA HIS A 98 20.10 7.98 -2.17
C HIS A 98 21.10 8.27 -3.29
N ASN A 99 21.23 7.36 -4.27
CA ASN A 99 21.96 7.66 -5.49
C ASN A 99 21.17 8.70 -6.29
N PRO A 100 21.78 9.83 -6.72
CA PRO A 100 21.08 10.89 -7.45
C PRO A 100 20.26 10.39 -8.65
N GLY A 101 20.72 9.33 -9.33
CA GLY A 101 20.02 8.74 -10.47
C GLY A 101 18.83 7.81 -10.14
N TYR A 102 18.56 7.50 -8.86
CA TYR A 102 17.37 6.71 -8.46
C TYR A 102 16.16 7.61 -8.17
N SER A 103 16.39 8.83 -7.70
CA SER A 103 15.33 9.84 -7.49
C SER A 103 14.81 10.43 -8.80
N GLU A 104 15.46 10.13 -9.91
CA GLU A 104 15.08 10.51 -11.28
C GLU A 104 14.11 9.48 -11.89
N ILE A 105 13.27 8.86 -11.05
CA ILE A 105 12.06 8.21 -11.54
C ILE A 105 11.19 9.34 -12.07
N GLN A 106 11.04 9.33 -13.39
CA GLN A 106 10.42 10.35 -14.21
C GLN A 106 9.21 10.97 -13.51
N ASN A 107 9.19 12.32 -13.43
CA ASN A 107 7.99 13.10 -13.17
C ASN A 107 6.94 12.95 -14.29
N SER A 108 6.94 11.84 -15.03
CA SER A 108 5.81 11.49 -15.87
C SER A 108 4.77 10.85 -14.97
N SER A 109 3.65 11.52 -14.78
CA SER A 109 2.47 10.85 -14.24
C SER A 109 2.24 9.55 -15.03
N PRO A 110 1.92 8.40 -14.41
CA PRO A 110 1.49 7.22 -15.14
C PRO A 110 0.34 7.51 -16.11
N LEU A 111 -0.43 8.59 -15.84
CA LEU A 111 -1.51 9.12 -16.67
C LEU A 111 -1.02 9.92 -17.90
N GLN A 112 0.27 10.23 -18.01
CA GLN A 112 0.86 10.90 -19.18
C GLN A 112 1.34 9.92 -20.25
N ARG A 113 1.20 8.61 -20.04
CA ARG A 113 1.47 7.61 -21.07
C ARG A 113 0.25 7.54 -21.97
N THR A 114 0.41 7.95 -23.22
CA THR A 114 -0.58 7.75 -24.28
C THR A 114 -0.64 6.25 -24.58
N GLU A 115 -1.58 5.55 -23.95
CA GLU A 115 -1.88 4.15 -24.25
C GLU A 115 -3.29 4.06 -24.86
N ASP A 116 -3.43 3.24 -25.90
CA ASP A 116 -4.73 2.95 -26.50
C ASP A 116 -5.55 2.08 -25.54
N VAL A 117 -6.79 2.46 -25.28
CA VAL A 117 -7.69 1.74 -24.36
C VAL A 117 -8.71 0.94 -25.16
N HIS A 118 -8.71 -0.39 -24.97
CA HIS A 118 -9.71 -1.26 -25.57
C HIS A 118 -10.80 -1.64 -24.55
N VAL A 119 -12.06 -1.38 -24.89
CA VAL A 119 -13.22 -1.68 -24.04
C VAL A 119 -14.19 -2.59 -24.79
N VAL A 120 -14.48 -3.76 -24.22
CA VAL A 120 -15.45 -4.72 -24.78
C VAL A 120 -16.80 -4.52 -24.12
N VAL A 121 -17.82 -4.29 -24.94
CA VAL A 121 -19.20 -4.02 -24.50
C VAL A 121 -20.19 -4.95 -25.18
N GLN A 122 -21.40 -5.05 -24.63
CA GLN A 122 -22.52 -5.72 -25.32
C GLN A 122 -23.03 -4.82 -26.47
N PRO A 123 -23.80 -5.35 -27.44
CA PRO A 123 -24.39 -4.51 -28.47
C PRO A 123 -25.32 -3.45 -27.88
N GLY A 124 -25.20 -2.20 -28.30
CA GLY A 124 -25.95 -1.08 -27.75
C GLY A 124 -25.39 0.29 -28.09
N THR A 125 -26.05 1.33 -27.58
CA THR A 125 -25.60 2.72 -27.74
C THR A 125 -24.89 3.19 -26.48
N TYR A 126 -23.66 3.68 -26.64
CA TYR A 126 -22.78 4.11 -25.56
C TYR A 126 -22.35 5.57 -25.75
N SER A 127 -22.16 6.28 -24.64
CA SER A 127 -21.51 7.58 -24.64
C SER A 127 -20.12 7.47 -24.02
N VAL A 128 -19.09 7.75 -24.79
CA VAL A 128 -17.69 7.72 -24.37
C VAL A 128 -17.22 9.15 -24.14
N THR A 129 -16.75 9.43 -22.94
CA THR A 129 -16.20 10.74 -22.56
C THR A 129 -14.73 10.58 -22.20
N ALA A 130 -13.86 11.34 -22.85
CA ALA A 130 -12.44 11.42 -22.52
C ALA A 130 -12.10 12.84 -22.05
N GLY A 131 -11.13 12.96 -21.13
CA GLY A 131 -10.70 14.24 -20.59
C GLY A 131 -9.28 14.15 -20.02
N CYS A 132 -8.55 15.26 -20.09
CA CYS A 132 -7.22 15.36 -19.51
C CYS A 132 -7.33 15.71 -18.02
N TRP A 133 -6.64 14.93 -17.18
CA TRP A 133 -6.58 15.22 -15.75
C TRP A 133 -6.01 16.63 -15.50
N GLY A 134 -6.69 17.43 -14.67
CA GLY A 134 -6.27 18.80 -14.36
C GLY A 134 -6.61 19.84 -15.42
N GLN A 135 -7.23 19.45 -16.55
CA GLN A 135 -7.82 20.38 -17.50
C GLN A 135 -9.35 20.26 -17.50
N GLY A 136 -10.04 21.40 -17.68
CA GLY A 136 -11.51 21.42 -17.75
C GLY A 136 -12.06 20.94 -19.10
N GLN A 137 -11.21 20.55 -20.04
CA GLN A 137 -11.60 20.14 -21.38
C GLN A 137 -11.90 18.64 -21.40
N GLN A 138 -13.15 18.31 -21.74
CA GLN A 138 -13.63 16.95 -21.93
C GLN A 138 -14.31 16.86 -23.30
N ARG A 139 -14.13 15.73 -23.98
CA ARG A 139 -14.75 15.45 -25.28
C ARG A 139 -15.62 14.20 -25.17
N LYS A 140 -16.85 14.32 -25.66
CA LYS A 140 -17.86 13.26 -25.59
C LYS A 140 -18.25 12.81 -27.00
N HIS A 141 -18.25 11.50 -27.23
CA HIS A 141 -18.74 10.86 -28.45
C HIS A 141 -19.84 9.87 -28.10
N VAL A 142 -20.86 9.78 -28.95
CA VAL A 142 -21.92 8.77 -28.81
C VAL A 142 -21.76 7.79 -29.97
N VAL A 143 -21.64 6.51 -29.64
CA VAL A 143 -21.41 5.44 -30.60
C VAL A 143 -22.47 4.36 -30.44
N HIS A 144 -22.91 3.82 -31.56
CA HIS A 144 -23.72 2.61 -31.60
C HIS A 144 -22.81 1.44 -32.00
N VAL A 145 -22.86 0.35 -31.23
CA VAL A 145 -22.00 -0.82 -31.42
C VAL A 145 -22.87 -2.05 -31.69
N ASP A 146 -22.72 -2.62 -32.88
CA ASP A 146 -23.35 -3.87 -33.28
C ASP A 146 -22.55 -5.11 -32.84
N LYS A 147 -23.18 -6.28 -32.88
CA LYS A 147 -22.53 -7.55 -32.49
C LYS A 147 -21.34 -7.86 -33.40
N GLY A 148 -20.15 -7.92 -32.81
CA GLY A 148 -18.90 -8.21 -33.53
C GLY A 148 -18.27 -6.99 -34.20
N GLN A 149 -18.85 -5.80 -34.02
CA GLN A 149 -18.27 -4.55 -34.50
C GLN A 149 -17.18 -4.06 -33.54
N SER A 150 -16.16 -3.42 -34.08
CA SER A 150 -15.17 -2.64 -33.34
C SER A 150 -15.21 -1.20 -33.83
N VAL A 151 -15.14 -0.24 -32.91
CA VAL A 151 -15.21 1.19 -33.19
C VAL A 151 -13.99 1.85 -32.55
N ASP A 152 -13.12 2.41 -33.38
CA ASP A 152 -11.95 3.14 -32.93
C ASP A 152 -12.32 4.62 -32.74
N LEU A 153 -11.94 5.19 -31.60
CA LEU A 153 -12.27 6.55 -31.22
C LEU A 153 -11.02 7.34 -30.88
N ASP A 154 -10.76 8.38 -31.66
CA ASP A 154 -9.69 9.34 -31.40
C ASP A 154 -10.22 10.56 -30.66
N PHE A 155 -9.59 10.85 -29.52
CA PHE A 155 -9.87 12.03 -28.72
C PHE A 155 -8.68 12.98 -28.77
N CYS A 156 -8.76 14.00 -29.63
CA CYS A 156 -7.90 15.18 -29.49
C CYS A 156 -8.42 15.98 -28.29
N LEU A 157 -7.72 15.86 -27.16
CA LEU A 157 -8.06 16.50 -25.89
C LEU A 157 -7.26 17.79 -25.68
#